data_AF-A0A4Q8UUV2-F1
#
_entry.id   AF-A0A4Q8UUV2-F1
#
_cell.length_a   1.000
_cell.length_b   1.000
_cell.length_c   1.000
_cell.angle_alpha   90.00
_cell.angle_beta   90.00
_cell.angle_gamma   90.00
#
_symmetry.space_group_name_H-M   'P 1'
#
loop_
_entity.id
_entity.type
_entity.pdbx_description
1 polymer ?
#
loop_
_entity_poly.entity_id
_entity_poly.type
_entity_poly.pdbx_seq_one_letter_code
_entity_poly.pdbx_strand_id
1 'polypeptide(L)'
;MAQAAAEVTTGRDLAHQLEDAGLFLRLDRTVEPTQFRGATISKSEFHRLASIERVSRSGRVQRIRSGGIDFFRGHEARPLGEIYVDCTATGLGTIAPKPVFETGRMSLQYVTLGYACWSAATLAVVEATRGDDEEKNYLSLPVIYTGHVDDLLSLTSASLNSASRREAQPEIAAWSSSTRLNPARGLNERKHLPEVAAEIARLRQWR
;
A
#
# COMPACT_ATOMS: atom_id res chain seq x y z
N MET A 1 7.69 9.16 -1.89
CA MET A 1 6.31 9.25 -1.34
C MET A 1 6.07 10.55 -0.58
N ALA A 2 6.80 10.82 0.51
CA ALA A 2 6.59 12.06 1.30
C ALA A 2 6.71 13.35 0.46
N GLN A 3 7.79 13.49 -0.31
CA GLN A 3 7.97 14.63 -1.22
C GLN A 3 6.80 14.77 -2.21
N ALA A 4 6.51 13.70 -2.96
CA ALA A 4 5.42 13.71 -3.94
C ALA A 4 4.05 14.08 -3.31
N ALA A 5 3.77 13.58 -2.11
CA ALA A 5 2.53 13.88 -1.40
C ALA A 5 2.43 15.34 -0.93
N ALA A 6 3.55 16.07 -0.80
CA ALA A 6 3.56 17.48 -0.44
C ALA A 6 3.27 18.40 -1.64
N GLU A 7 3.44 17.91 -2.86
CA GLU A 7 3.36 18.70 -4.10
C GLU A 7 2.00 18.57 -4.82
N VAL A 8 1.11 17.70 -4.33
CA VAL A 8 -0.14 17.32 -5.02
C VAL A 8 -1.37 17.42 -4.12
N THR A 9 -2.54 17.60 -4.73
CA THR A 9 -3.81 17.77 -4.02
C THR A 9 -4.80 16.61 -4.21
N THR A 10 -4.52 15.68 -5.13
CA THR A 10 -5.33 14.48 -5.34
C THR A 10 -4.53 13.19 -5.27
N GLY A 11 -5.18 12.09 -4.88
CA GLY A 11 -4.56 10.77 -4.88
C GLY A 11 -4.14 10.29 -6.28
N ARG A 12 -4.86 10.74 -7.32
CA ARG A 12 -4.51 10.48 -8.72
C ARG A 12 -3.21 11.18 -9.13
N ASP A 13 -3.04 12.46 -8.79
CA ASP A 13 -1.81 13.20 -9.08
C ASP A 13 -0.62 12.56 -8.35
N LEU A 14 -0.82 12.13 -7.09
CA LEU A 14 0.17 11.35 -6.36
C LEU A 14 0.51 10.05 -7.09
N ALA A 15 -0.47 9.33 -7.64
CA ALA A 15 -0.22 8.10 -8.39
C ALA A 15 0.67 8.35 -9.62
N HIS A 16 0.42 9.42 -10.38
CA HIS A 16 1.24 9.79 -11.54
C HIS A 16 2.67 10.17 -11.13
N GLN A 17 2.83 11.01 -10.11
CA GLN A 17 4.17 11.35 -9.63
C GLN A 17 4.95 10.13 -9.12
N LEU A 18 4.28 9.19 -8.46
CA LEU A 18 4.91 7.95 -8.01
C LEU A 18 5.22 7.00 -9.19
N GLU A 19 4.44 7.05 -10.28
CA GLU A 19 4.78 6.35 -11.52
C GLU A 19 6.01 6.95 -12.19
N ASP A 20 6.10 8.28 -12.30
CA ASP A 20 7.24 8.99 -12.88
C ASP A 20 8.53 8.75 -12.08
N ALA A 21 8.40 8.62 -10.76
CA ALA A 21 9.49 8.23 -9.86
C ALA A 21 9.85 6.73 -9.92
N GLY A 22 9.13 5.93 -10.70
CA GLY A 22 9.34 4.48 -10.82
C GLY A 22 8.95 3.66 -9.59
N LEU A 23 8.19 4.24 -8.67
CA LEU A 23 7.69 3.57 -7.46
C LEU A 23 6.39 2.83 -7.73
N PHE A 24 5.50 3.41 -8.55
CA PHE A 24 4.28 2.76 -9.03
C PHE A 24 4.47 2.28 -10.47
N LEU A 25 3.81 1.18 -10.79
CA LEU A 25 3.89 0.55 -12.10
C LEU A 25 2.49 0.43 -12.69
N ARG A 26 2.35 0.84 -13.96
CA ARG A 26 1.10 0.77 -14.70
C ARG A 26 1.28 -0.10 -15.95
N LEU A 27 0.51 -1.19 -16.03
CA LEU A 27 0.57 -2.14 -17.14
C LEU A 27 0.11 -1.53 -18.47
N ASP A 28 -0.90 -0.66 -18.41
CA ASP A 28 -1.44 0.04 -19.58
C ASP A 28 -1.52 1.54 -19.27
N ARG A 29 -0.62 2.30 -19.90
CA ARG A 29 -0.51 3.76 -19.73
C ARG A 29 -1.56 4.54 -20.51
N THR A 30 -2.32 3.89 -21.39
CA THR A 30 -3.40 4.54 -22.14
C THR A 30 -4.68 4.71 -21.32
N VAL A 31 -4.73 4.11 -20.12
CA VAL A 31 -5.89 4.14 -19.23
C VAL A 31 -5.56 4.86 -17.92
N GLU A 32 -6.48 5.70 -17.47
CA GLU A 32 -6.35 6.42 -16.21
C GLU A 32 -6.39 5.46 -15.01
N PRO A 33 -5.43 5.53 -14.07
CA PRO A 33 -5.46 4.68 -12.89
C PRO A 33 -6.68 5.00 -12.02
N THR A 34 -7.47 3.97 -11.73
CA THR A 34 -8.62 4.05 -10.81
C THR A 34 -8.39 3.29 -9.52
N GLN A 35 -7.45 2.34 -9.52
CA GLN A 35 -7.10 1.52 -8.37
C GLN A 35 -5.59 1.38 -8.20
N PHE A 36 -5.15 1.20 -6.96
CA PHE A 36 -3.78 0.82 -6.62
C PHE A 36 -3.77 -0.58 -5.97
N ARG A 37 -2.74 -1.41 -6.26
CA ARG A 37 -2.59 -2.74 -5.67
C ARG A 37 -1.13 -2.97 -5.30
N GLY A 38 -0.89 -3.30 -4.04
CA GLY A 38 0.45 -3.60 -3.52
C GLY A 38 0.88 -5.03 -3.85
N ALA A 39 1.10 -5.34 -5.13
CA ALA A 39 1.59 -6.65 -5.55
C ALA A 39 3.11 -6.76 -5.35
N THR A 40 3.57 -7.91 -4.87
CA THR A 40 4.99 -8.27 -4.96
C THR A 40 5.24 -8.80 -6.36
N ILE A 41 6.00 -8.05 -7.16
CA ILE A 41 6.28 -8.39 -8.55
C ILE A 41 7.69 -7.94 -8.94
N SER A 42 8.40 -8.79 -9.68
CA SER A 42 9.68 -8.42 -10.29
C SER A 42 9.48 -7.58 -11.55
N LYS A 43 10.50 -6.81 -11.95
CA LYS A 43 10.47 -6.08 -13.22
C LYS A 43 10.24 -7.03 -14.40
N SER A 44 10.88 -8.20 -14.41
CA SER A 44 10.69 -9.20 -15.47
C SER A 44 9.26 -9.72 -15.57
N GLU A 45 8.60 -10.00 -14.44
CA GLU A 45 7.19 -10.40 -14.43
C GLU A 45 6.29 -9.27 -14.92
N PHE A 46 6.55 -8.04 -14.48
CA PHE A 46 5.84 -6.85 -14.95
C PHE A 46 5.93 -6.70 -16.47
N HIS A 47 7.14 -6.78 -17.06
CA HIS A 47 7.31 -6.68 -18.51
C HIS A 47 6.60 -7.80 -19.28
N ARG A 48 6.58 -9.03 -18.74
CA ARG A 48 5.82 -10.13 -19.35
C ARG A 48 4.31 -9.88 -19.30
N LEU A 49 3.78 -9.39 -18.18
CA LEU A 49 2.37 -9.01 -18.08
C LEU A 49 2.03 -7.86 -19.04
N ALA A 50 2.92 -6.87 -19.18
CA ALA A 50 2.73 -5.73 -20.08
C ALA A 50 2.71 -6.13 -21.58
N SER A 51 3.27 -7.30 -21.94
CA SER A 51 3.18 -7.83 -23.32
C SER A 51 1.81 -8.42 -23.68
N ILE A 52 0.86 -8.51 -22.74
CA ILE A 52 -0.48 -9.01 -23.01
C ILE A 52 -1.31 -7.89 -23.66
N GLU A 53 -1.47 -7.98 -24.99
CA GLU A 53 -2.19 -6.96 -25.78
C GLU A 53 -3.71 -7.19 -25.85
N ARG A 54 -4.15 -8.46 -25.74
CA ARG A 54 -5.57 -8.81 -25.81
C ARG A 54 -6.22 -8.63 -24.44
N VAL A 55 -6.66 -7.40 -24.16
CA VAL A 55 -7.26 -7.06 -22.87
C VAL A 55 -8.73 -6.64 -23.02
N SER A 56 -9.63 -7.33 -22.32
CA SER A 56 -11.05 -6.97 -22.23
C SER A 56 -11.32 -6.04 -21.06
N ARG A 57 -12.11 -4.97 -21.26
CA ARG A 57 -12.45 -3.93 -20.26
C ARG A 57 -13.94 -3.89 -19.94
N SER A 58 -14.59 -5.03 -19.99
CA SER A 58 -16.03 -5.18 -19.80
C SER A 58 -16.48 -5.34 -18.34
N GLY A 59 -15.58 -5.07 -17.38
CA GLY A 59 -15.87 -5.20 -15.94
C GLY A 59 -15.57 -6.60 -15.40
N ARG A 60 -16.19 -6.98 -14.27
CA ARG A 60 -15.97 -8.30 -13.66
C ARG A 60 -16.53 -9.40 -14.54
N VAL A 61 -15.81 -10.51 -14.66
CA VAL A 61 -16.37 -11.75 -15.21
C VAL A 61 -17.49 -12.23 -14.30
N GLN A 62 -18.67 -12.47 -14.85
CA GLN A 62 -19.83 -13.00 -14.13
C GLN A 62 -19.98 -14.50 -14.37
N ARG A 63 -19.71 -14.96 -15.60
CA ARG A 63 -19.84 -16.37 -15.96
C ARG A 63 -18.99 -16.71 -17.18
N ILE A 64 -18.41 -17.91 -17.18
CA ILE A 64 -17.80 -18.52 -18.36
C ILE A 64 -18.80 -19.54 -18.94
N ARG A 65 -19.00 -19.51 -20.26
CA ARG A 65 -19.91 -20.38 -21.01
C ARG A 65 -19.18 -21.03 -22.17
N SER A 66 -19.79 -22.05 -22.76
CA SER A 66 -19.31 -22.68 -23.99
C SER A 66 -19.20 -21.70 -25.17
N GLY A 67 -20.07 -20.68 -25.24
CA GLY A 67 -20.06 -19.68 -26.32
C GLY A 67 -19.23 -18.43 -26.05
N GLY A 68 -18.62 -18.29 -24.86
CA GLY A 68 -17.91 -17.05 -24.50
C GLY A 68 -17.92 -16.71 -23.02
N ILE A 69 -17.58 -15.46 -22.71
CA ILE A 69 -17.49 -14.92 -21.36
C ILE A 69 -18.56 -13.84 -21.17
N ASP A 70 -19.36 -13.98 -20.12
CA ASP A 70 -20.23 -12.91 -19.65
C ASP A 70 -19.46 -12.02 -18.68
N PHE A 71 -19.40 -10.73 -19.00
CA PHE A 71 -18.88 -9.71 -18.13
C PHE A 71 -20.03 -8.88 -17.55
N PHE A 72 -19.73 -8.09 -16.51
CA PHE A 72 -20.68 -7.12 -15.96
C PHE A 72 -21.22 -6.17 -17.04
N ARG A 73 -20.40 -5.83 -18.05
CA ARG A 73 -20.78 -5.01 -19.21
C ARG A 73 -20.67 -5.81 -20.50
N GLY A 74 -21.61 -6.71 -20.73
CA GLY A 74 -21.80 -7.38 -22.01
C GLY A 74 -21.18 -8.77 -22.09
N HIS A 75 -21.17 -9.31 -23.32
CA HIS A 75 -20.73 -10.66 -23.62
C HIS A 75 -19.64 -10.64 -24.68
N GLU A 76 -18.65 -11.52 -24.54
CA GLU A 76 -17.57 -11.67 -25.50
C GLU A 76 -17.51 -13.12 -25.99
N ALA A 77 -17.81 -13.32 -27.28
CA ALA A 77 -17.80 -14.64 -27.89
C ALA A 77 -16.38 -15.21 -27.93
N ARG A 78 -16.23 -16.49 -27.55
CA ARG A 78 -14.95 -17.20 -27.56
C ARG A 78 -15.10 -18.60 -28.15
N PRO A 79 -14.10 -19.11 -28.87
CA PRO A 79 -14.15 -20.46 -29.41
C PRO A 79 -14.15 -21.52 -28.31
N LEU A 80 -14.67 -22.70 -28.64
CA LEU A 80 -14.59 -23.86 -27.76
C LEU A 80 -13.13 -24.33 -27.61
N GLY A 81 -12.81 -24.93 -26.47
CA GLY A 81 -11.50 -25.52 -26.19
C GLY A 81 -10.48 -24.57 -25.58
N GLU A 82 -10.86 -23.34 -25.21
CA GLU A 82 -9.99 -22.45 -24.43
C GLU A 82 -9.92 -22.86 -22.95
N ILE A 83 -8.75 -22.64 -22.34
CA ILE A 83 -8.53 -22.81 -20.90
C ILE A 83 -8.65 -21.45 -20.24
N TYR A 84 -9.49 -21.37 -19.22
CA TYR A 84 -9.67 -20.18 -18.40
C TYR A 84 -8.96 -20.36 -17.06
N VAL A 85 -8.06 -19.43 -16.74
CA VAL A 85 -7.38 -19.39 -15.44
C VAL A 85 -7.88 -18.16 -14.68
N ASP A 86 -8.56 -18.41 -13.56
CA ASP A 86 -8.96 -17.34 -12.64
C ASP A 86 -7.77 -16.94 -11.76
N CYS A 87 -7.05 -15.91 -12.19
CA CYS A 87 -5.96 -15.30 -11.43
C CYS A 87 -6.45 -14.15 -10.53
N THR A 88 -7.76 -14.02 -10.27
CA THR A 88 -8.24 -12.98 -9.38
C THR A 88 -7.85 -13.30 -7.93
N ALA A 89 -7.33 -12.30 -7.24
CA ALA A 89 -7.02 -12.39 -5.82
C ALA A 89 -7.85 -11.34 -5.08
N THR A 90 -8.69 -11.81 -4.16
CA THR A 90 -9.30 -10.92 -3.17
C THR A 90 -8.23 -10.60 -2.15
N GLY A 91 -7.68 -9.38 -2.22
CA GLY A 91 -6.80 -8.85 -1.19
C GLY A 91 -7.54 -8.70 0.15
N LEU A 92 -6.87 -8.14 1.15
CA LEU A 92 -7.52 -7.86 2.42
C LEU A 92 -8.67 -6.86 2.23
N GLY A 93 -9.82 -7.19 2.80
CA GLY A 93 -11.01 -6.36 2.71
C GLY A 93 -10.83 -5.02 3.39
N THR A 94 -11.51 -4.00 2.87
CA THR A 94 -11.57 -2.69 3.53
C THR A 94 -12.41 -2.80 4.80
N ILE A 95 -11.84 -2.39 5.92
CA ILE A 95 -12.54 -2.35 7.21
C ILE A 95 -13.07 -0.92 7.41
N ALA A 96 -14.27 -0.79 7.96
CA ALA A 96 -14.82 0.50 8.35
C ALA A 96 -13.87 1.17 9.36
N PRO A 97 -13.52 2.46 9.20
CA PRO A 97 -12.62 3.15 10.11
C PRO A 97 -13.19 3.13 11.53
N LYS A 98 -12.39 2.68 12.48
CA LYS A 98 -12.68 2.74 13.92
C LYS A 98 -11.39 2.96 14.71
N PRO A 99 -11.49 3.42 15.97
CA PRO A 99 -10.32 3.48 16.85
C PRO A 99 -9.58 2.14 16.88
N VAL A 100 -8.26 2.19 16.93
CA VAL A 100 -7.44 1.00 17.08
C VAL A 100 -7.51 0.49 18.51
N PHE A 101 -7.48 1.42 19.48
CA PHE A 101 -7.54 1.11 20.90
C PHE A 101 -8.83 1.65 21.50
N GLU A 102 -9.50 0.78 22.23
CA GLU A 102 -10.65 1.05 23.09
C GLU A 102 -10.42 0.32 24.42
N THR A 103 -11.15 0.71 25.46
CA THR A 103 -10.97 0.12 26.79
C THR A 103 -11.06 -1.41 26.75
N GLY A 104 -9.94 -2.08 27.06
CA GLY A 104 -9.83 -3.54 27.08
C GLY A 104 -9.90 -4.22 25.70
N ARG A 105 -9.76 -3.47 24.59
CA ARG A 105 -9.87 -4.00 23.23
C ARG A 105 -8.92 -3.29 22.26
N MET A 106 -8.08 -4.09 21.60
CA MET A 106 -7.30 -3.66 20.44
C MET A 106 -7.92 -4.22 19.15
N SER A 107 -8.34 -3.33 18.25
CA SER A 107 -8.83 -3.62 16.91
C SER A 107 -7.68 -3.63 15.90
N LEU A 108 -7.25 -4.81 15.46
CA LEU A 108 -6.18 -4.95 14.47
C LEU A 108 -6.56 -4.30 13.13
N GLN A 109 -5.81 -3.28 12.76
CA GLN A 109 -5.95 -2.50 11.52
C GLN A 109 -4.57 -2.21 10.93
N TYR A 110 -4.52 -1.88 9.66
CA TYR A 110 -3.30 -1.30 9.10
C TYR A 110 -3.02 0.05 9.74
N VAL A 111 -1.80 0.23 10.25
CA VAL A 111 -1.27 1.51 10.74
C VAL A 111 0.06 1.87 10.09
N THR A 112 0.43 1.06 9.09
CA THR A 112 1.58 1.21 8.19
C THR A 112 1.15 0.75 6.80
N LEU A 113 1.77 1.30 5.75
CA LEU A 113 1.43 0.99 4.37
C LEU A 113 1.84 -0.44 3.98
N GLY A 114 0.88 -1.25 3.54
CA GLY A 114 1.12 -2.49 2.79
C GLY A 114 1.59 -3.71 3.59
N TYR A 115 1.99 -3.56 4.86
CA TYR A 115 2.59 -4.66 5.64
C TYR A 115 1.76 -5.01 6.88
N ALA A 116 1.00 -6.11 6.81
CA ALA A 116 0.07 -6.52 7.87
C ALA A 116 0.82 -6.90 9.16
N CYS A 117 1.86 -7.73 9.05
CA CYS A 117 2.67 -8.14 10.20
C CYS A 117 3.40 -6.95 10.84
N TRP A 118 3.85 -5.99 10.03
CA TRP A 118 4.50 -4.78 10.54
C TRP A 118 3.52 -3.88 11.29
N SER A 119 2.30 -3.72 10.76
CA SER A 119 1.22 -3.00 11.46
C SER A 119 0.89 -3.68 12.79
N ALA A 120 0.64 -5.00 12.79
CA ALA A 120 0.31 -5.74 14.00
C ALA A 120 1.40 -5.65 15.08
N ALA A 121 2.67 -5.77 14.70
CA ALA A 121 3.78 -5.63 15.64
C ALA A 121 3.92 -4.21 16.19
N THR A 122 3.71 -3.20 15.34
CA THR A 122 3.70 -1.79 15.76
C THR A 122 2.61 -1.55 16.81
N LEU A 123 1.40 -2.09 16.59
CA LEU A 123 0.30 -1.99 17.54
C LEU A 123 0.62 -2.69 18.86
N ALA A 124 1.20 -3.88 18.82
CA ALA A 124 1.58 -4.62 20.02
C ALA A 124 2.62 -3.85 20.87
N VAL A 125 3.58 -3.17 20.24
CA VAL A 125 4.55 -2.34 20.98
C VAL A 125 3.92 -1.09 21.54
N VAL A 126 3.06 -0.41 20.78
CA VAL A 126 2.31 0.74 21.30
C VAL A 126 1.45 0.35 22.50
N GLU A 127 0.76 -0.79 22.44
CA GLU A 127 -0.02 -1.34 23.56
C GLU A 127 0.86 -1.64 24.78
N ALA A 128 2.03 -2.24 24.56
CA ALA A 128 2.91 -2.67 25.63
C ALA A 128 3.63 -1.52 26.35
N THR A 129 3.76 -0.35 25.71
CA THR A 129 4.54 0.76 26.26
C THR A 129 3.74 2.00 26.61
N ARG A 130 2.45 2.06 26.26
CA ARG A 130 1.57 3.20 26.54
C ARG A 130 0.40 2.78 27.40
N GLY A 131 0.08 3.58 28.41
CA GLY A 131 -0.99 3.27 29.35
C GLY A 131 -2.38 3.76 28.90
N ASP A 132 -2.42 4.79 28.06
CA ASP A 132 -3.63 5.52 27.72
C ASP A 132 -4.04 5.31 26.25
N ASP A 133 -5.34 5.05 26.02
CA ASP A 133 -5.85 4.73 24.69
C ASP A 133 -5.85 5.94 23.74
N GLU A 134 -5.92 7.17 24.26
CA GLU A 134 -5.80 8.39 23.45
C GLU A 134 -4.37 8.51 22.89
N GLU A 135 -3.35 8.34 23.74
CA GLU A 135 -1.95 8.31 23.32
C GLU A 135 -1.67 7.18 22.31
N LYS A 136 -2.19 5.97 22.57
CA LYS A 136 -2.02 4.84 21.65
C LYS A 136 -2.64 5.10 20.27
N ASN A 137 -3.86 5.66 20.23
CA ASN A 137 -4.52 6.03 18.97
C ASN A 137 -3.81 7.19 18.27
N TYR A 138 -3.27 8.16 19.02
CA TYR A 138 -2.45 9.24 18.45
C TYR A 138 -1.21 8.68 17.72
N LEU A 139 -0.58 7.63 18.26
CA LEU A 139 0.56 6.94 17.66
C LEU A 139 0.17 5.95 16.53
N SER A 140 -1.11 5.65 16.36
CA SER A 140 -1.60 4.50 15.57
C SER A 140 -2.77 4.86 14.66
N LEU A 141 -2.64 5.93 13.86
CA LEU A 141 -3.68 6.33 12.92
C LEU A 141 -3.96 5.18 11.93
N PRO A 142 -5.23 4.76 11.77
CA PRO A 142 -5.60 3.77 10.77
C PRO A 142 -5.23 4.23 9.36
N VAL A 143 -4.55 3.35 8.63
CA VAL A 143 -4.27 3.48 7.19
C VAL A 143 -5.40 2.79 6.45
N ILE A 144 -6.41 3.58 6.06
CA ILE A 144 -7.61 3.10 5.39
C ILE A 144 -7.39 3.07 3.89
N TYR A 145 -7.77 1.95 3.26
CA TYR A 145 -7.64 1.79 1.82
C TYR A 145 -8.82 1.02 1.23
N THR A 146 -9.58 1.69 0.36
CA THR A 146 -10.75 1.13 -0.35
C THR A 146 -10.35 0.40 -1.64
N GLY A 147 -9.11 0.55 -2.07
CA GLY A 147 -8.66 0.08 -3.39
C GLY A 147 -8.64 1.19 -4.45
N HIS A 148 -9.23 2.36 -4.18
CA HIS A 148 -9.27 3.49 -5.11
C HIS A 148 -8.03 4.37 -4.97
N VAL A 149 -7.54 4.90 -6.09
CA VAL A 149 -6.37 5.81 -6.09
C VAL A 149 -6.63 7.10 -5.33
N ASP A 150 -7.88 7.51 -5.19
CA ASP A 150 -8.25 8.75 -4.48
C ASP A 150 -7.86 8.68 -2.99
N ASP A 151 -7.74 7.48 -2.42
CA ASP A 151 -7.30 7.29 -1.04
C ASP A 151 -5.79 7.54 -0.85
N LEU A 152 -4.98 7.60 -1.92
CA LEU A 152 -3.51 7.59 -1.82
C LEU A 152 -2.96 8.73 -0.96
N LEU A 153 -3.58 9.91 -0.98
CA LEU A 153 -3.15 11.02 -0.14
C LEU A 153 -3.48 10.80 1.33
N SER A 154 -4.71 10.37 1.64
CA SER A 154 -5.14 10.17 3.03
C SER A 154 -4.37 9.03 3.69
N LEU A 155 -4.18 7.91 2.99
CA LEU A 155 -3.38 6.78 3.50
C LEU A 155 -1.90 7.13 3.65
N THR A 156 -1.33 7.93 2.74
CA THR A 156 0.07 8.37 2.83
C THR A 156 0.25 9.32 4.01
N SER A 157 -0.66 10.29 4.17
CA SER A 157 -0.66 11.24 5.29
C SER A 157 -0.78 10.53 6.64
N ALA A 158 -1.75 9.63 6.81
CA ALA A 158 -1.92 8.85 8.04
C ALA A 158 -0.65 8.06 8.38
N SER A 159 -0.09 7.35 7.39
CA SER A 159 1.12 6.55 7.59
C SER A 159 2.34 7.40 7.96
N LEU A 160 2.56 8.54 7.30
CA LEU A 160 3.71 9.41 7.57
C LEU A 160 3.59 10.11 8.92
N ASN A 161 2.42 10.64 9.24
CA ASN A 161 2.17 11.32 10.51
C ASN A 161 2.38 10.37 11.70
N SER A 162 1.78 9.18 11.68
CA SER A 162 1.98 8.22 12.77
C SER A 162 3.40 7.65 12.81
N ALA A 163 4.08 7.49 11.67
CA ALA A 163 5.49 7.12 11.67
C ALA A 163 6.36 8.19 12.36
N SER A 164 6.14 9.46 12.04
CA SER A 164 6.85 10.59 12.67
C SER A 164 6.61 10.65 14.19
N ARG A 165 5.34 10.52 14.62
CA ARG A 165 4.98 10.49 16.04
C ARG A 165 5.65 9.35 16.80
N ARG A 166 5.71 8.15 16.21
CA ARG A 166 6.39 6.98 16.80
C ARG A 166 7.90 7.14 16.83
N GLU A 167 8.50 7.79 15.84
CA GLU A 167 9.95 8.05 15.84
C GLU A 167 10.36 9.04 16.94
N ALA A 168 9.47 9.96 17.31
CA ALA A 168 9.66 10.86 18.44
C ALA A 168 9.58 10.15 19.81
N GLN A 169 9.17 8.87 19.86
CA GLN A 169 9.12 8.06 21.07
C GLN A 169 10.37 7.17 21.17
N PRO A 170 11.33 7.45 22.07
CA PRO A 170 12.65 6.79 22.06
C PRO A 170 12.60 5.25 22.14
N GLU A 171 11.72 4.71 22.98
CA GLU A 171 11.57 3.25 23.15
C GLU A 171 11.02 2.56 21.89
N ILE A 172 10.03 3.19 21.23
CA ILE A 172 9.39 2.66 20.02
C ILE A 172 10.37 2.77 18.85
N ALA A 173 11.09 3.89 18.75
CA ALA A 173 12.12 4.10 17.75
C ALA A 173 13.27 3.09 17.90
N ALA A 174 13.75 2.86 19.13
CA ALA A 174 14.79 1.87 19.41
C ALA A 174 14.35 0.46 19.00
N TRP A 175 13.15 0.03 19.41
CA TRP A 175 12.60 -1.26 19.00
C TRP A 175 12.46 -1.36 17.46
N SER A 176 11.85 -0.35 16.84
CA SER A 176 11.62 -0.28 15.39
C SER A 176 12.91 -0.41 14.59
N SER A 177 14.02 0.14 15.10
CA SER A 177 15.34 0.04 14.46
C SER A 177 15.96 -1.36 14.54
N SER A 178 15.53 -2.19 15.50
CA SER A 178 16.10 -3.52 15.76
C SER A 178 15.31 -4.67 15.13
N THR A 179 13.99 -4.51 14.98
CA THR A 179 13.10 -5.61 14.58
C THR A 179 13.17 -5.92 13.08
N ARG A 180 13.20 -7.22 12.75
CA ARG A 180 13.16 -7.72 11.36
C ARG A 180 11.85 -7.43 10.63
N LEU A 181 10.79 -7.06 11.35
CA LEU A 181 9.49 -6.75 10.78
C LEU A 181 9.44 -5.34 10.16
N ASN A 182 10.37 -4.46 10.50
CA ASN A 182 10.45 -3.13 9.91
C ASN A 182 11.13 -3.22 8.52
N PRO A 183 10.42 -2.95 7.41
CA PRO A 183 10.99 -3.03 6.07
C PRO A 183 12.13 -2.03 5.85
N ALA A 184 12.17 -0.95 6.64
CA ALA A 184 13.19 0.09 6.56
C ALA A 184 14.40 -0.16 7.48
N ARG A 185 14.41 -1.22 8.32
CA ARG A 185 15.48 -1.41 9.33
C ARG A 185 16.89 -1.43 8.71
N GLY A 186 17.01 -2.02 7.51
CA GLY A 186 18.28 -2.18 6.81
C GLY A 186 18.90 -0.87 6.32
N LEU A 187 18.13 0.24 6.29
CA LEU A 187 18.66 1.54 5.91
C LEU A 187 19.76 2.01 6.87
N ASN A 188 19.55 1.82 8.18
CA ASN A 188 20.53 2.21 9.20
C ASN A 188 21.81 1.37 9.12
N GLU A 189 21.68 0.08 8.81
CA GLU A 189 22.83 -0.83 8.61
C GLU A 189 23.65 -0.41 7.37
N ARG A 190 22.99 0.16 6.36
CA ARG A 190 23.56 0.55 5.06
C ARG A 190 23.92 2.04 4.94
N LYS A 191 23.75 2.84 6.00
CA LYS A 191 24.02 4.29 5.98
C LYS A 191 25.47 4.66 5.63
N HIS A 192 26.38 3.69 5.69
CA HIS A 192 27.78 3.85 5.30
C HIS A 192 27.97 3.86 3.76
N LEU A 193 26.98 3.38 3.01
CA LEU A 193 26.98 3.42 1.55
C LEU A 193 26.64 4.86 1.08
N PRO A 194 27.46 5.48 0.21
CA PRO A 194 27.29 6.88 -0.20
C PRO A 194 25.90 7.19 -0.77
N GLU A 195 25.34 6.30 -1.57
CA GLU A 195 24.02 6.45 -2.19
C GLU A 195 22.88 6.45 -1.16
N VAL A 196 23.00 5.65 -0.10
CA VAL A 196 22.02 5.60 0.99
C VAL A 196 22.16 6.85 1.88
N ALA A 197 23.39 7.26 2.19
CA ALA A 197 23.66 8.45 2.98
C ALA A 197 23.11 9.72 2.31
N ALA A 198 23.32 9.85 1.00
CA ALA A 198 22.81 10.98 0.21
C ALA A 198 21.29 11.06 0.25
N GLU A 199 20.59 9.94 0.12
CA GLU A 199 19.13 9.91 0.13
C GLU A 199 18.56 10.18 1.53
N ILE A 200 19.17 9.64 2.59
CA ILE A 200 18.80 9.96 3.98
C ILE A 200 18.97 11.46 4.25
N ALA A 201 20.05 12.08 3.76
CA ALA A 201 20.27 13.52 3.91
C ALA A 201 19.19 14.33 3.18
N ARG A 202 18.79 13.89 1.98
CA ARG A 202 17.69 14.49 1.21
C ARG A 202 16.37 14.44 1.98
N LEU A 203 16.02 13.29 2.56
CA LEU A 203 14.77 13.11 3.32
C LEU A 203 14.65 14.08 4.51
N ARG A 204 15.78 14.44 5.14
CA ARG A 204 15.79 15.40 6.25
C ARG A 204 15.44 16.83 5.85
N GLN A 205 15.59 17.19 4.57
CA GLN A 205 15.25 18.53 4.07
C GLN A 205 13.75 18.75 3.93
N TRP A 206 12.96 17.67 4.01
CA TRP A 206 11.50 17.67 3.86
C TRP A 206 10.77 17.41 5.20
N ARG A 207 11.51 17.40 6.31
CA ARG A 207 10.96 17.39 7.68
C ARG A 207 10.86 18.80 8.21
#